data_AF-A0A183GI50-F1
#
_entry.id   AF-A0A183GI50-F1
#
_cell.length_a   1.000
_cell.length_b   1.000
_cell.length_c   1.000
_cell.angle_alpha   90.00
_cell.angle_beta   90.00
_cell.angle_gamma   90.00
#
_symmetry.space_group_name_H-M   'P 1'
#
loop_
_entity.id
_entity.type
_entity.pdbx_description
1 polymer ?
#
loop_
_entity_poly.entity_id
_entity_poly.type
_entity_poly.pdbx_seq_one_letter_code
_entity_poly.pdbx_strand_id
1 'polypeptide(L)'
;LNDAELNEFQKLCFGIPLTSAAIEDVKRAVADGCSDGIVEGALSLPGFLYLNLLFIERGRHETTWTVLRKFGYESNLKLGEDYLYPRIQVPIGCSTELSPEGIQFLSALFEKHDEDKDQCLSPCELANLFSVCPTASLSREVPIGCSTELSPEGIQFLSALFEKHDEDKDQCLSPCELANLFSVCPTASLSREILSAVETNARGWITYAGYMAYWNMTTLINVSQTMEQLAYLGFAVGRSTQTRAGSAADAIKITRERKIDLTERGTTRRVFQCLVVGGKDTGKSVFMQSLVGRGLLDAMHTGRRHYPYVINRVKVKDESKYLLLREVDVLSPQDVLSGAETAADVVAFLYDISNPESFAFCATIYQKYFYRTRTPCVIIATKVEREEVEQRWEVSPEEFCRQFELPRPIRFTEGQIGVATSPIFEQLATMAVYPHLRRVYYLHDSNLLQKLTFGAALAALAGFLVFKNL
;
A
#
# COMPACT_ATOMS: atom_id res chain seq x y z
N LEU A 1 -20.68 -30.47 13.57
CA LEU A 1 -22.02 -30.28 12.96
C LEU A 1 -23.03 -31.18 13.67
N ASN A 2 -23.81 -30.60 14.58
CA ASN A 2 -24.98 -31.29 15.16
C ASN A 2 -26.10 -31.44 14.12
N ASP A 3 -27.22 -32.08 14.48
CA ASP A 3 -28.29 -32.39 13.52
C ASP A 3 -28.95 -31.15 12.91
N ALA A 4 -29.09 -30.08 13.71
CA ALA A 4 -29.63 -28.82 13.22
C ALA A 4 -28.67 -28.18 12.22
N GLU A 5 -27.40 -28.05 12.57
CA GLU A 5 -26.35 -27.48 11.71
C GLU A 5 -26.17 -28.29 10.42
N LEU A 6 -26.20 -29.62 10.50
CA LEU A 6 -26.08 -30.50 9.34
C LEU A 6 -27.28 -30.34 8.39
N ASN A 7 -28.48 -30.20 8.95
CA ASN A 7 -29.68 -29.97 8.16
C ASN A 7 -29.72 -28.56 7.54
N GLU A 8 -29.25 -27.54 8.27
CA GLU A 8 -29.10 -26.18 7.72
C GLU A 8 -28.06 -26.14 6.60
N PHE A 9 -26.91 -26.79 6.80
CA PHE A 9 -25.88 -26.95 5.78
C PHE A 9 -26.44 -27.64 4.51
N GLN A 10 -27.23 -28.71 4.68
CA GLN A 10 -27.90 -29.38 3.56
C GLN A 10 -28.84 -28.42 2.82
N LYS A 11 -29.74 -27.74 3.55
CA LYS A 11 -30.68 -26.78 2.94
C LYS A 11 -29.94 -25.68 2.19
N LEU A 12 -28.84 -25.18 2.75
CA LEU A 12 -28.02 -24.13 2.14
C LEU A 12 -27.43 -24.60 0.81
N CYS A 13 -26.82 -25.79 0.79
CA CYS A 13 -26.09 -26.30 -0.38
C CYS A 13 -27.03 -26.88 -1.45
N PHE A 14 -28.09 -27.58 -1.05
CA PHE A 14 -28.92 -28.39 -1.94
C PHE A 14 -30.40 -27.97 -1.99
N GLY A 15 -30.81 -26.99 -1.18
CA GLY A 15 -32.19 -26.45 -1.16
C GLY A 15 -33.24 -27.34 -0.48
N ILE A 16 -32.86 -28.53 0.00
CA ILE A 16 -33.80 -29.53 0.56
C ILE A 16 -33.27 -30.02 1.91
N PRO A 17 -34.10 -30.09 2.98
CA PRO A 17 -33.70 -30.67 4.26
C PRO A 17 -33.43 -32.17 4.20
N LEU A 18 -32.59 -32.66 5.12
CA LEU A 18 -32.52 -34.08 5.44
C LEU A 18 -33.65 -34.48 6.39
N THR A 19 -34.17 -35.69 6.20
CA THR A 19 -35.02 -36.35 7.20
C THR A 19 -34.13 -36.88 8.34
N SER A 20 -34.71 -37.09 9.53
CA SER A 20 -33.97 -37.66 10.66
C SER A 20 -33.33 -39.01 10.32
N ALA A 21 -34.04 -39.87 9.56
CA ALA A 21 -33.50 -41.15 9.09
C ALA A 21 -32.28 -40.96 8.15
N ALA A 22 -32.33 -39.98 7.24
CA ALA A 22 -31.20 -39.69 6.35
C ALA A 22 -29.98 -39.16 7.10
N ILE A 23 -30.18 -38.37 8.16
CA ILE A 23 -29.10 -37.91 9.05
C ILE A 23 -28.45 -39.10 9.75
N GLU A 24 -29.24 -40.04 10.29
CA GLU A 24 -28.72 -41.25 10.92
C GLU A 24 -27.94 -42.13 9.93
N ASP A 25 -28.42 -42.27 8.70
CA ASP A 25 -27.73 -43.03 7.65
C ASP A 25 -26.39 -42.41 7.26
N VAL A 26 -26.31 -41.08 7.18
CA VAL A 26 -25.04 -40.35 6.95
C VAL A 26 -24.08 -40.60 8.11
N LYS A 27 -24.54 -40.47 9.36
CA LYS A 27 -23.70 -40.71 10.54
C LYS A 27 -23.19 -42.15 10.60
N ARG A 28 -24.05 -43.13 10.27
CA ARG A 28 -23.67 -44.55 10.23
C ARG A 28 -22.60 -44.81 9.17
N ALA A 29 -22.79 -44.27 7.97
CA ALA A 29 -21.81 -44.41 6.89
C ALA A 29 -20.44 -43.80 7.24
N VAL A 30 -20.41 -42.71 8.01
CA VAL A 30 -19.16 -42.10 8.50
C VAL A 30 -18.55 -42.93 9.63
N ALA A 31 -19.36 -43.36 10.60
CA ALA A 31 -18.89 -44.15 11.74
C ALA A 31 -18.29 -45.51 11.32
N ASP A 32 -18.82 -46.12 10.26
CA ASP A 32 -18.33 -47.39 9.72
C ASP A 32 -16.91 -47.27 9.12
N GLY A 33 -16.52 -46.07 8.67
CA GLY A 33 -15.27 -45.84 7.93
C GLY A 33 -14.27 -44.88 8.57
N CYS A 34 -14.67 -44.12 9.59
CA CYS A 34 -13.86 -43.12 10.27
C CYS A 34 -14.18 -43.12 11.78
N SER A 35 -13.26 -43.69 12.57
CA SER A 35 -13.48 -43.94 14.01
C SER A 35 -13.67 -42.68 14.85
N ASP A 36 -13.10 -41.55 14.41
CA ASP A 36 -13.22 -40.21 15.01
C ASP A 36 -14.19 -39.31 14.21
N GLY A 37 -14.96 -39.88 13.29
CA GLY A 37 -15.85 -39.15 12.39
C GLY A 37 -17.12 -38.61 13.05
N ILE A 38 -17.52 -39.21 14.18
CA ILE A 38 -18.67 -38.79 14.97
C ILE A 38 -18.22 -38.57 16.41
N VAL A 39 -18.44 -37.36 16.94
CA VAL A 39 -18.10 -36.97 18.32
C VAL A 39 -19.37 -36.42 18.98
N GLU A 40 -19.75 -37.00 20.13
CA GLU A 40 -20.96 -36.62 20.87
C GLU A 40 -22.25 -36.61 20.02
N GLY A 41 -22.33 -37.54 19.06
CA GLY A 41 -23.47 -37.63 18.14
C GLY A 41 -23.48 -36.55 17.06
N ALA A 42 -22.47 -35.68 16.98
CA ALA A 42 -22.29 -34.69 15.92
C ALA A 42 -21.21 -35.14 14.91
N LEU A 43 -21.35 -34.69 13.66
CA LEU A 43 -20.33 -34.92 12.63
C LEU A 43 -19.11 -34.05 12.91
N SER A 44 -17.94 -34.69 13.05
CA SER A 44 -16.66 -34.03 13.29
C SER A 44 -16.02 -33.54 11.97
N LEU A 45 -14.94 -32.75 12.04
CA LEU A 45 -14.19 -32.35 10.85
C LEU A 45 -13.60 -33.56 10.09
N PRO A 46 -12.89 -34.51 10.74
CA PRO A 46 -12.48 -35.75 10.10
C PRO A 46 -13.63 -36.49 9.42
N GLY A 47 -14.79 -36.58 10.09
CA GLY A 47 -15.99 -37.22 9.54
C GLY A 47 -16.55 -36.51 8.32
N PHE A 48 -16.57 -35.18 8.33
CA PHE A 48 -17.02 -34.36 7.20
C PHE A 48 -16.09 -34.50 5.98
N LEU A 49 -14.77 -34.54 6.20
CA LEU A 49 -13.79 -34.78 5.15
C LEU A 49 -13.94 -36.20 4.58
N TYR A 50 -14.08 -37.21 5.45
CA TYR A 50 -14.32 -38.58 5.06
C TYR A 50 -15.60 -38.73 4.23
N LEU A 51 -16.69 -38.06 4.62
CA LEU A 51 -17.94 -38.09 3.87
C LEU A 51 -17.78 -37.55 2.44
N ASN A 52 -17.04 -36.45 2.26
CA ASN A 52 -16.75 -35.92 0.94
C ASN A 52 -15.85 -36.85 0.11
N LEU A 53 -14.84 -37.46 0.74
CA LEU A 53 -14.00 -38.47 0.10
C LEU A 53 -14.85 -39.65 -0.39
N LEU A 54 -15.77 -40.14 0.44
CA LEU A 54 -16.68 -41.23 0.11
C LEU A 54 -17.61 -40.88 -1.07
N PHE A 55 -18.07 -39.63 -1.19
CA PHE A 55 -18.81 -39.21 -2.38
C PHE A 55 -17.95 -39.26 -3.64
N ILE A 56 -16.70 -38.81 -3.57
CA ILE A 56 -15.77 -38.82 -4.69
C ILE A 56 -15.46 -40.26 -5.12
N GLU A 57 -15.09 -41.13 -4.18
CA GLU A 57 -14.75 -42.53 -4.44
C GLU A 57 -15.91 -43.33 -5.05
N ARG A 58 -17.15 -43.00 -4.67
CA ARG A 58 -18.37 -43.61 -5.22
C ARG A 58 -18.84 -42.97 -6.54
N GLY A 59 -18.03 -42.10 -7.15
CA GLY A 59 -18.34 -41.45 -8.42
C GLY A 59 -19.38 -40.33 -8.32
N ARG A 60 -19.74 -39.89 -7.11
CA ARG A 60 -20.71 -38.80 -6.84
C ARG A 60 -20.01 -37.48 -6.52
N HIS A 61 -18.91 -37.19 -7.21
CA HIS A 61 -18.09 -35.99 -7.00
C HIS A 61 -18.86 -34.68 -7.22
N GLU A 62 -19.91 -34.68 -8.04
CA GLU A 62 -20.79 -33.50 -8.21
C GLU A 62 -21.45 -33.05 -6.90
N THR A 63 -21.67 -33.94 -5.93
CA THR A 63 -22.15 -33.56 -4.59
C THR A 63 -21.15 -32.65 -3.88
N THR A 64 -19.87 -33.03 -3.90
CA THR A 64 -18.78 -32.23 -3.32
C THR A 64 -18.58 -30.92 -4.09
N TRP A 65 -18.65 -30.96 -5.43
CA TRP A 65 -18.57 -29.74 -6.24
C TRP A 65 -19.73 -28.78 -6.01
N THR A 66 -20.94 -29.29 -5.76
CA THR A 66 -22.11 -28.46 -5.43
C THR A 66 -21.87 -27.68 -4.14
N VAL A 67 -21.31 -28.34 -3.12
CA VAL A 67 -20.88 -27.67 -1.88
C VAL A 67 -19.84 -26.62 -2.18
N LEU A 68 -18.73 -26.97 -2.84
CA LEU A 68 -17.64 -26.03 -3.14
C LEU A 68 -18.12 -24.78 -3.90
N ARG A 69 -18.92 -24.96 -4.96
CA ARG A 69 -19.48 -23.85 -5.74
C ARG A 69 -20.44 -22.98 -4.93
N LYS A 70 -21.19 -23.56 -3.98
CA LYS A 70 -22.06 -22.80 -3.08
C LYS A 70 -21.27 -21.80 -2.23
N PHE A 71 -20.05 -22.17 -1.85
CA PHE A 71 -19.12 -21.32 -1.10
C PHE A 71 -18.14 -20.54 -2.00
N GLY A 72 -18.45 -20.41 -3.29
CA GLY A 72 -17.72 -19.53 -4.21
C GLY A 72 -16.48 -20.15 -4.87
N TYR A 73 -16.19 -21.43 -4.64
CA TYR A 73 -15.05 -22.09 -5.28
C TYR A 73 -15.35 -22.47 -6.74
N GLU A 74 -14.39 -22.17 -7.62
CA GLU A 74 -14.41 -22.52 -9.03
C GLU A 74 -13.71 -23.87 -9.29
N SER A 75 -13.71 -24.33 -10.54
CA SER A 75 -13.08 -25.59 -10.96
C SER A 75 -11.57 -25.66 -10.69
N ASN A 76 -10.91 -24.51 -10.48
CA ASN A 76 -9.50 -24.42 -10.11
C ASN A 76 -9.25 -24.47 -8.59
N LEU A 77 -10.29 -24.71 -7.78
CA LEU A 77 -10.26 -24.70 -6.31
C LEU A 77 -9.80 -23.37 -5.70
N LYS A 78 -10.01 -22.26 -6.42
CA LYS A 78 -9.90 -20.89 -5.90
C LYS A 78 -11.29 -20.27 -5.79
N LEU A 79 -11.45 -19.29 -4.91
CA LEU A 79 -12.66 -18.48 -4.86
C LEU A 79 -12.74 -17.62 -6.13
N GLY A 80 -13.91 -17.60 -6.77
CA GLY A 80 -14.13 -16.82 -7.98
C GLY A 80 -14.05 -15.32 -7.74
N GLU A 81 -13.58 -14.56 -8.73
CA GLU A 81 -13.42 -13.10 -8.61
C GLU A 81 -14.74 -12.39 -8.33
N ASP A 82 -15.84 -12.80 -8.99
CA ASP A 82 -17.16 -12.21 -8.77
C ASP A 82 -17.73 -12.49 -7.36
N TYR A 83 -17.27 -13.59 -6.72
CA TYR A 83 -17.65 -13.93 -5.35
C TYR A 83 -16.87 -13.09 -4.33
N LEU A 84 -15.59 -12.84 -4.58
CA LEU A 84 -14.73 -12.00 -3.73
C LEU A 84 -14.97 -10.50 -3.92
N TYR A 85 -15.24 -10.08 -5.15
CA TYR A 85 -15.34 -8.68 -5.57
C TYR A 85 -16.67 -8.42 -6.30
N PRO A 86 -17.82 -8.57 -5.62
CA PRO A 86 -19.10 -8.30 -6.25
C PRO A 86 -19.16 -6.83 -6.70
N ARG A 87 -19.68 -6.59 -7.90
CA ARG A 87 -19.79 -5.23 -8.45
C ARG A 87 -20.81 -4.43 -7.67
N ILE A 88 -20.36 -3.40 -6.96
CA ILE A 88 -21.21 -2.42 -6.29
C ILE A 88 -21.07 -1.08 -7.04
N GLN A 89 -22.20 -0.54 -7.51
CA GLN A 89 -22.24 0.80 -8.09
C GLN A 89 -22.62 1.79 -6.99
N VAL A 90 -21.69 2.68 -6.64
CA VAL A 90 -21.94 3.75 -5.68
C VAL A 90 -22.15 5.04 -6.46
N PRO A 91 -23.36 5.64 -6.44
CA PRO A 91 -23.61 6.91 -7.11
C PRO A 91 -22.72 8.03 -6.56
N ILE A 92 -22.44 9.02 -7.41
CA ILE A 92 -21.63 10.18 -7.05
C ILE A 92 -22.29 10.91 -5.87
N GLY A 93 -21.53 11.12 -4.79
CA GLY A 93 -22.00 11.77 -3.57
C GLY A 93 -22.59 10.82 -2.52
N CYS A 94 -22.66 9.52 -2.78
CA CYS A 94 -23.05 8.51 -1.79
C CYS A 94 -21.83 7.91 -1.09
N SER A 95 -22.00 7.52 0.18
CA SER A 95 -21.06 6.70 0.96
C SER A 95 -21.56 5.25 1.04
N THR A 96 -20.66 4.34 1.40
CA THR A 96 -20.97 2.94 1.70
C THR A 96 -20.79 2.69 3.18
N GLU A 97 -21.78 2.06 3.81
CA GLU A 97 -21.77 1.65 5.22
C GLU A 97 -22.14 0.17 5.33
N LEU A 98 -21.82 -0.46 6.47
CA LEU A 98 -22.29 -1.81 6.74
C LEU A 98 -23.81 -1.79 6.90
N SER A 99 -24.51 -2.70 6.21
CA SER A 99 -25.95 -2.87 6.41
C SER A 99 -26.22 -3.49 7.79
N PRO A 100 -27.47 -3.40 8.30
CA PRO A 100 -27.86 -4.10 9.53
C PRO A 100 -27.53 -5.60 9.50
N GLU A 101 -27.68 -6.25 8.35
CA GLU A 101 -27.32 -7.66 8.15
C GLU A 101 -25.80 -7.88 8.21
N GLY A 102 -25.02 -6.97 7.62
CA GLY A 102 -23.55 -6.99 7.70
C GLY A 102 -23.05 -6.81 9.13
N ILE A 103 -23.65 -5.90 9.89
CA ILE A 103 -23.35 -5.71 11.32
C ILE A 103 -23.72 -6.97 12.11
N GLN A 104 -24.93 -7.51 11.91
CA GLN A 104 -25.38 -8.72 12.59
C GLN A 104 -24.45 -9.92 12.32
N PHE A 105 -24.02 -10.09 11.08
CA PHE A 105 -23.06 -11.13 10.70
C PHE A 105 -21.74 -10.98 11.46
N LEU A 106 -21.17 -9.78 11.49
CA LEU A 106 -19.91 -9.52 12.20
C LEU A 106 -20.04 -9.70 13.72
N SER A 107 -21.16 -9.26 14.31
CA SER A 107 -21.45 -9.49 15.73
C SER A 107 -21.55 -10.99 16.05
N ALA A 108 -22.30 -11.75 15.26
CA ALA A 108 -22.41 -13.20 15.44
C ALA A 108 -21.06 -13.92 15.25
N LEU A 109 -20.23 -13.44 14.32
CA LEU A 109 -18.89 -13.98 14.11
C LEU A 109 -17.96 -13.69 15.29
N PHE A 110 -18.04 -12.49 15.86
CA PHE A 110 -17.31 -12.10 17.06
C PHE A 110 -17.72 -12.96 18.26
N GLU A 111 -19.01 -13.00 18.59
CA GLU A 111 -19.55 -13.77 19.73
C GLU A 111 -19.25 -15.26 19.64
N LYS A 112 -19.13 -15.79 18.43
CA LYS A 112 -18.75 -17.19 18.20
C LYS A 112 -17.30 -17.50 18.59
N HIS A 113 -16.41 -16.51 18.48
CA HIS A 113 -14.97 -16.68 18.74
C HIS A 113 -14.52 -16.05 20.05
N ASP A 114 -15.37 -15.27 20.72
CA ASP A 114 -15.22 -14.84 22.12
C ASP A 114 -15.54 -16.04 23.03
N GLU A 115 -14.57 -16.94 23.21
CA GLU A 115 -14.73 -18.21 23.92
C GLU A 115 -14.92 -17.99 25.42
N ASP A 116 -14.25 -16.97 25.99
CA ASP A 116 -14.34 -16.62 27.40
C ASP A 116 -15.47 -15.62 27.75
N LYS A 117 -16.13 -15.06 26.72
CA LYS A 117 -17.29 -14.17 26.81
C LYS A 117 -16.99 -12.86 27.53
N ASP A 118 -15.75 -12.38 27.41
CA ASP A 118 -15.30 -11.14 28.03
C ASP A 118 -15.57 -9.89 27.15
N GLN A 119 -16.21 -10.08 25.99
CA GLN A 119 -16.47 -9.06 24.98
C GLN A 119 -15.19 -8.54 24.31
N CYS A 120 -14.09 -9.28 24.38
CA CYS A 120 -12.85 -9.07 23.67
C CYS A 120 -12.50 -10.34 22.87
N LEU A 121 -11.54 -10.23 21.95
CA LEU A 121 -10.92 -11.40 21.32
C LEU A 121 -9.44 -11.37 21.69
N SER A 122 -9.00 -12.38 22.43
CA SER A 122 -7.59 -12.64 22.67
C SER A 122 -6.85 -12.90 21.34
N PRO A 123 -5.51 -12.82 21.32
CA PRO A 123 -4.74 -13.12 20.11
C PRO A 123 -5.00 -14.51 19.52
N CYS A 124 -5.32 -15.50 20.36
CA CYS A 124 -5.65 -16.85 19.92
C CYS A 124 -7.04 -16.91 19.27
N GLU A 125 -8.04 -16.29 19.89
CA GLU A 125 -9.41 -16.23 19.37
C GLU A 125 -9.49 -15.44 18.06
N LEU A 126 -8.76 -14.34 17.98
CA LEU A 126 -8.62 -13.56 16.75
C LEU A 126 -7.97 -14.39 15.64
N ALA A 127 -6.90 -15.12 15.95
CA ALA A 127 -6.26 -16.03 14.99
C ALA A 127 -7.21 -17.15 14.54
N ASN A 128 -8.02 -17.70 15.44
CA ASN A 128 -9.04 -18.69 15.12
C ASN A 128 -10.14 -18.12 14.22
N LEU A 129 -10.63 -16.90 14.49
CA LEU A 129 -11.64 -16.21 13.68
C LEU A 129 -11.19 -16.05 12.22
N PHE A 130 -9.93 -15.68 12.02
CA PHE A 130 -9.35 -15.50 10.68
C PHE A 130 -8.66 -16.74 10.11
N SER A 131 -8.71 -17.89 10.79
CA SER A 131 -8.03 -19.13 10.33
C SER A 131 -8.54 -19.64 8.98
N VAL A 132 -9.77 -19.29 8.62
CA VAL A 132 -10.41 -19.61 7.34
C VAL A 132 -10.09 -18.61 6.22
N CYS A 133 -9.47 -17.48 6.58
CA CYS A 133 -9.00 -16.49 5.62
C CYS A 133 -7.58 -16.84 5.18
N PRO A 134 -7.18 -16.53 3.93
CA PRO A 134 -5.79 -16.59 3.54
C PRO A 134 -4.94 -15.79 4.55
N THR A 135 -3.84 -16.38 5.01
CA THR A 135 -2.96 -15.88 6.09
C THR A 135 -2.39 -14.47 5.85
N ALA A 136 -2.59 -13.91 4.66
CA ALA A 136 -2.36 -12.49 4.35
C ALA A 136 -3.21 -11.52 5.20
N SER A 137 -4.27 -11.97 5.86
CA SER A 137 -5.20 -11.11 6.61
C SER A 137 -4.67 -10.67 7.98
N LEU A 138 -3.67 -11.38 8.54
CA LEU A 138 -3.14 -11.14 9.89
C LEU A 138 -1.60 -11.02 9.90
N SER A 139 -1.04 -10.22 9.00
CA SER A 139 0.37 -9.81 9.18
C SER A 139 0.51 -9.13 10.55
N ARG A 140 1.55 -9.50 11.32
CA ARG A 140 2.02 -8.78 12.54
C ARG A 140 1.58 -7.32 12.49
N GLU A 141 0.70 -6.92 13.41
CA GLU A 141 0.21 -5.54 13.48
C GLU A 141 1.41 -4.60 13.43
N VAL A 142 1.54 -3.84 12.35
CA VAL A 142 2.56 -2.80 12.26
C VAL A 142 2.17 -1.76 13.31
N PRO A 143 3.00 -1.51 14.34
CA PRO A 143 2.61 -0.61 15.41
C PRO A 143 2.24 0.77 14.86
N ILE A 144 1.30 1.45 15.51
CA ILE A 144 0.84 2.77 15.07
C ILE A 144 2.03 3.73 14.98
N GLY A 145 2.17 4.39 13.83
CA GLY A 145 3.27 5.33 13.57
C GLY A 145 4.58 4.67 13.09
N CYS A 146 4.61 3.35 12.93
CA CYS A 146 5.67 2.63 12.23
C CYS A 146 5.31 2.42 10.75
N SER A 147 6.29 1.98 9.96
CA SER A 147 6.13 1.61 8.55
C SER A 147 6.95 0.35 8.25
N THR A 148 6.71 -0.26 7.10
CA THR A 148 7.39 -1.48 6.65
C THR A 148 8.30 -1.19 5.47
N GLU A 149 9.53 -1.69 5.56
CA GLU A 149 10.56 -1.60 4.51
C GLU A 149 11.15 -2.98 4.26
N LEU A 150 11.83 -3.16 3.13
CA LEU A 150 12.63 -4.37 2.91
C LEU A 150 13.87 -4.36 3.83
N SER A 151 14.16 -5.50 4.43
CA SER A 151 15.40 -5.76 5.14
C SER A 151 16.58 -5.84 4.14
N PRO A 152 17.83 -5.69 4.59
CA PRO A 152 19.01 -5.95 3.76
C PRO A 152 18.96 -7.34 3.08
N GLU A 153 18.47 -8.34 3.78
CA GLU A 153 18.32 -9.72 3.32
C GLU A 153 17.21 -9.84 2.25
N GLY A 154 16.12 -9.09 2.41
CA GLY A 154 15.04 -8.90 1.43
C GLY A 154 15.55 -8.29 0.14
N ILE A 155 16.29 -7.19 0.27
CA ILE A 155 16.90 -6.47 -0.86
C ILE A 155 17.85 -7.40 -1.63
N GLN A 156 18.78 -8.07 -0.94
CA GLN A 156 19.76 -8.95 -1.57
C GLN A 156 19.08 -10.09 -2.34
N PHE A 157 18.04 -10.70 -1.75
CA PHE A 157 17.29 -11.77 -2.41
C PHE A 157 16.62 -11.28 -3.69
N LEU A 158 15.92 -10.14 -3.63
CA LEU A 158 15.21 -9.58 -4.78
C LEU A 158 16.17 -9.14 -5.89
N SER A 159 17.33 -8.58 -5.53
CA SER A 159 18.40 -8.26 -6.49
C SER A 159 18.91 -9.51 -7.20
N ALA A 160 19.24 -10.56 -6.46
CA ALA A 160 19.69 -11.82 -7.04
C ALA A 160 18.61 -12.48 -7.91
N LEU A 161 17.34 -12.33 -7.54
CA LEU A 161 16.21 -12.84 -8.31
C LEU A 161 16.05 -12.09 -9.65
N PHE A 162 16.24 -10.78 -9.66
CA PHE A 162 16.27 -9.98 -10.89
C PHE A 162 17.41 -10.43 -11.80
N GLU A 163 18.64 -10.45 -11.28
CA GLU A 163 19.85 -10.83 -12.04
C GLU A 163 19.76 -12.24 -12.64
N LYS A 164 19.04 -13.15 -11.97
CA LYS A 164 18.80 -14.50 -12.47
C LYS A 164 17.87 -14.53 -13.70
N HIS A 165 16.92 -13.60 -13.79
CA HIS A 165 15.90 -13.56 -14.84
C HIS A 165 16.16 -12.50 -15.91
N ASP A 166 17.09 -11.57 -15.68
CA ASP A 166 17.68 -10.69 -16.70
C ASP A 166 18.65 -11.53 -17.55
N GLU A 167 18.09 -12.36 -18.43
CA GLU A 167 18.82 -13.39 -19.19
C GLU A 167 19.74 -12.74 -20.24
N ASP A 168 19.30 -11.63 -20.83
CA ASP A 168 20.05 -10.86 -21.82
C ASP A 168 20.95 -9.76 -21.22
N LYS A 169 20.88 -9.55 -19.89
CA LYS A 169 21.71 -8.62 -19.11
C LYS A 169 21.55 -7.17 -19.55
N ASP A 170 20.35 -6.80 -19.98
CA ASP A 170 20.02 -5.45 -20.42
C ASP A 170 19.58 -4.52 -19.27
N GLN A 171 19.62 -5.01 -18.03
CA GLN A 171 19.17 -4.31 -16.82
C GLN A 171 17.67 -3.99 -16.82
N CYS A 172 16.90 -4.72 -17.62
CA CYS A 172 15.45 -4.71 -17.67
C CYS A 172 14.91 -6.14 -17.57
N LEU A 173 13.62 -6.28 -17.31
CA LEU A 173 12.90 -7.53 -17.51
C LEU A 173 11.90 -7.33 -18.63
N SER A 174 12.13 -8.00 -19.74
CA SER A 174 11.16 -8.14 -20.82
C SER A 174 9.87 -8.82 -20.31
N PRO A 175 8.75 -8.73 -21.06
CA PRO A 175 7.51 -9.40 -20.65
C PRO A 175 7.65 -10.91 -20.44
N CYS A 176 8.53 -11.57 -21.19
CA CYS A 176 8.80 -13.00 -21.04
C CYS A 176 9.58 -13.30 -19.75
N GLU A 177 10.66 -12.56 -19.49
CA GLU A 177 11.47 -12.71 -18.27
C GLU A 177 10.65 -12.41 -17.01
N LEU A 178 9.82 -11.37 -17.08
CA LEU A 178 8.92 -11.01 -15.99
C LEU A 178 7.87 -12.10 -15.73
N ALA A 179 7.28 -12.67 -16.79
CA ALA A 179 6.34 -13.78 -16.67
C ALA A 179 7.02 -15.03 -16.09
N ASN A 180 8.26 -15.31 -16.49
CA ASN A 180 9.05 -16.42 -15.95
C ASN A 180 9.34 -16.21 -14.46
N LEU A 181 9.76 -15.01 -14.04
CA LEU A 181 10.03 -14.67 -12.64
C LEU A 181 8.81 -14.89 -11.75
N PHE A 182 7.63 -14.46 -12.20
CA PHE A 182 6.38 -14.59 -11.45
C PHE A 182 5.61 -15.90 -11.73
N SER A 183 6.16 -16.82 -12.53
CA SER A 183 5.47 -18.09 -12.88
C SER A 183 5.12 -18.97 -11.67
N VAL A 184 5.87 -18.82 -10.58
CA VAL A 184 5.65 -19.52 -9.30
C VAL A 184 4.63 -18.83 -8.39
N CYS A 185 4.20 -17.61 -8.75
CA CYS A 185 3.25 -16.82 -7.98
C CYS A 185 1.85 -16.96 -8.58
N PRO A 186 0.90 -17.67 -7.92
CA PRO A 186 -0.42 -17.96 -8.48
C PRO A 186 -1.34 -16.74 -8.62
N THR A 187 -0.97 -15.60 -8.02
CA THR A 187 -1.75 -14.36 -7.94
C THR A 187 -0.93 -13.12 -8.32
N ALA A 188 0.39 -13.24 -8.53
CA ALA A 188 1.22 -12.07 -8.82
C ALA A 188 1.33 -11.87 -10.33
N SER A 189 0.68 -10.82 -10.83
CA SER A 189 0.99 -10.25 -12.12
C SER A 189 1.22 -8.75 -11.95
N LEU A 190 2.39 -8.27 -12.39
CA LEU A 190 2.62 -6.83 -12.54
C LEU A 190 1.75 -6.36 -13.70
N SER A 191 0.57 -5.87 -13.38
CA SER A 191 -0.34 -5.33 -14.39
C SER A 191 0.30 -4.12 -15.08
N ARG A 192 -0.22 -3.77 -16.26
CA ARG A 192 0.23 -2.57 -16.98
C ARG A 192 0.03 -1.31 -16.14
N GLU A 193 -1.00 -1.25 -15.29
CA GLU A 193 -1.21 -0.13 -14.38
C GLU A 193 -0.07 -0.04 -13.35
N ILE A 194 0.35 -1.15 -12.73
CA ILE A 194 1.45 -1.15 -11.76
C ILE A 194 2.78 -0.81 -12.43
N LEU A 195 3.02 -1.29 -13.66
CA LEU A 195 4.19 -0.89 -14.45
C LEU A 195 4.19 0.61 -14.78
N SER A 196 3.04 1.31 -14.67
CA SER A 196 2.99 2.76 -14.79
C SER A 196 3.47 3.52 -13.55
N ALA A 197 3.58 2.83 -12.43
CA ALA A 197 4.00 3.39 -11.15
C ALA A 197 5.53 3.45 -10.98
N VAL A 198 6.28 2.80 -11.85
CA VAL A 198 7.73 2.59 -11.70
C VAL A 198 8.48 2.91 -12.99
N GLU A 199 9.80 3.00 -12.86
CA GLU A 199 10.68 3.23 -14.00
C GLU A 199 10.67 2.06 -14.99
N THR A 200 10.52 2.40 -16.27
CA THR A 200 10.56 1.47 -17.40
C THR A 200 11.46 2.03 -18.49
N ASN A 201 12.10 1.17 -19.28
CA ASN A 201 12.85 1.61 -20.45
C ASN A 201 11.92 2.11 -21.58
N ALA A 202 12.50 2.54 -22.71
CA ALA A 202 11.74 3.05 -23.86
C ALA A 202 10.79 2.02 -24.51
N ARG A 203 10.95 0.73 -24.21
CA ARG A 203 10.05 -0.36 -24.67
C ARG A 203 8.93 -0.66 -23.67
N GLY A 204 8.91 0.02 -22.51
CA GLY A 204 7.99 -0.25 -21.43
C GLY A 204 8.37 -1.46 -20.56
N TRP A 205 9.61 -1.97 -20.68
CA TRP A 205 10.11 -3.05 -19.84
C TRP A 205 10.59 -2.50 -18.51
N ILE A 206 10.33 -3.21 -17.42
CA ILE A 206 10.68 -2.74 -16.08
C ILE A 206 12.20 -2.77 -15.90
N THR A 207 12.80 -1.65 -15.51
CA THR A 207 14.25 -1.59 -15.24
C THR A 207 14.56 -2.21 -13.88
N TYR A 208 15.83 -2.53 -13.60
CA TYR A 208 16.25 -2.93 -12.24
C TYR A 208 15.83 -1.90 -11.18
N ALA A 209 15.97 -0.60 -11.48
CA ALA A 209 15.54 0.47 -10.60
C ALA A 209 14.02 0.44 -10.37
N GLY A 210 13.23 0.28 -11.44
CA GLY A 210 11.78 0.15 -11.38
C GLY A 210 11.32 -1.09 -10.61
N TYR A 211 11.98 -2.23 -10.81
CA TYR A 211 11.72 -3.48 -10.10
C TYR A 211 11.96 -3.32 -8.59
N MET A 212 13.10 -2.74 -8.21
CA MET A 212 13.38 -2.48 -6.79
C MET A 212 12.43 -1.44 -6.20
N ALA A 213 12.02 -0.44 -6.98
CA ALA A 213 11.03 0.55 -6.55
C ALA A 213 9.65 -0.11 -6.32
N TYR A 214 9.22 -1.00 -7.20
CA TYR A 214 7.99 -1.79 -7.02
C TYR A 214 7.98 -2.53 -5.68
N TRP A 215 9.03 -3.28 -5.38
CA TRP A 215 9.11 -4.05 -4.13
C TRP A 215 9.13 -3.16 -2.87
N ASN A 216 9.76 -1.98 -2.92
CA ASN A 216 9.70 -1.02 -1.82
C ASN A 216 8.30 -0.41 -1.66
N MET A 217 7.61 -0.12 -2.77
CA MET A 217 6.24 0.40 -2.76
C MET A 217 5.26 -0.63 -2.21
N THR A 218 5.24 -1.86 -2.73
CA THR A 218 4.30 -2.88 -2.25
C THR A 218 4.56 -3.25 -0.78
N THR A 219 5.82 -3.28 -0.35
CA THR A 219 6.16 -3.49 1.08
C THR A 219 5.60 -2.40 1.98
N LEU A 220 5.59 -1.15 1.53
CA LEU A 220 5.04 -0.03 2.30
C LEU A 220 3.50 -0.02 2.30
N ILE A 221 2.87 -0.36 1.18
CA ILE A 221 1.41 -0.25 0.99
C ILE A 221 0.68 -1.52 1.47
N ASN A 222 1.25 -2.70 1.22
CA ASN A 222 0.63 -3.99 1.49
C ASN A 222 1.69 -5.05 1.82
N VAL A 223 2.19 -5.00 3.06
CA VAL A 223 3.24 -5.92 3.54
C VAL A 223 2.82 -7.40 3.48
N SER A 224 1.53 -7.70 3.69
CA SER A 224 1.00 -9.06 3.59
C SER A 224 1.18 -9.65 2.20
N GLN A 225 0.77 -8.89 1.17
CA GLN A 225 0.95 -9.30 -0.22
C GLN A 225 2.42 -9.48 -0.56
N THR A 226 3.30 -8.59 -0.08
CA THR A 226 4.76 -8.74 -0.25
C THR A 226 5.25 -10.05 0.36
N MET A 227 4.87 -10.35 1.61
CA MET A 227 5.32 -11.58 2.29
C MET A 227 4.81 -12.84 1.60
N GLU A 228 3.55 -12.83 1.12
CA GLU A 228 2.98 -13.91 0.33
C GLU A 228 3.79 -14.14 -0.96
N GLN A 229 4.05 -13.09 -1.73
CA GLN A 229 4.83 -13.18 -2.96
C GLN A 229 6.27 -13.65 -2.69
N LEU A 230 6.92 -13.14 -1.65
CA LEU A 230 8.26 -13.59 -1.25
C LEU A 230 8.28 -15.07 -0.86
N ALA A 231 7.22 -15.57 -0.22
CA ALA A 231 7.10 -16.99 0.08
C ALA A 231 7.01 -17.84 -1.20
N TYR A 232 6.18 -17.44 -2.18
CA TYR A 232 6.09 -18.11 -3.48
C TYR A 232 7.42 -18.09 -4.26
N LEU A 233 8.14 -16.98 -4.19
CA LEU A 233 9.46 -16.84 -4.82
C LEU A 233 10.56 -17.65 -4.11
N GLY A 234 10.26 -18.26 -2.96
CA GLY A 234 11.15 -19.17 -2.25
C GLY A 234 12.08 -18.48 -1.24
N PHE A 235 11.81 -17.24 -0.84
CA PHE A 235 12.61 -16.51 0.15
C PHE A 235 12.75 -17.29 1.48
N ALA A 236 11.64 -17.81 1.98
CA ALA A 236 11.58 -18.52 3.27
C ALA A 236 12.31 -19.87 3.22
N VAL A 237 12.17 -20.60 2.10
CA VAL A 237 12.77 -21.93 1.90
C VAL A 237 14.29 -21.86 1.84
N GLY A 238 14.84 -20.85 1.15
CA GLY A 238 16.29 -20.67 1.03
C GLY A 238 17.02 -20.34 2.34
N ARG A 239 16.30 -20.13 3.45
CA ARG A 239 16.85 -19.69 4.73
C ARG A 239 16.46 -20.55 5.93
N SER A 240 15.88 -21.73 5.72
CA SER A 240 15.71 -22.69 6.80
C SER A 240 17.08 -23.20 7.27
N THR A 241 17.39 -23.05 8.56
CA THR A 241 18.54 -23.70 9.21
C THR A 241 18.07 -24.96 9.93
N GLN A 242 19.02 -25.76 10.43
CA GLN A 242 18.70 -26.95 11.25
C GLN A 242 17.90 -26.61 12.51
N THR A 243 17.96 -25.37 13.00
CA THR A 243 17.36 -24.93 14.27
C THR A 243 16.21 -23.93 14.10
N ARG A 244 16.02 -23.35 12.91
CA ARG A 244 14.98 -22.33 12.66
C ARG A 244 14.45 -22.45 11.24
N ALA A 245 13.13 -22.61 11.11
CA ALA A 245 12.44 -22.47 9.83
C ALA A 245 12.56 -21.00 9.33
N GLY A 246 12.93 -20.82 8.06
CA GLY A 246 12.99 -19.50 7.45
C GLY A 246 11.60 -18.92 7.27
N SER A 247 11.47 -17.59 7.39
CA SER A 247 10.18 -16.90 7.25
C SER A 247 10.28 -15.77 6.24
N ALA A 248 9.20 -15.53 5.49
CA ALA A 248 9.08 -14.35 4.64
C ALA A 248 9.16 -13.04 5.45
N ALA A 249 8.81 -13.08 6.74
CA ALA A 249 8.92 -11.94 7.64
C ALA A 249 10.38 -11.48 7.86
N ASP A 250 11.38 -12.35 7.66
CA ASP A 250 12.79 -11.97 7.76
C ASP A 250 13.21 -11.02 6.61
N ALA A 251 12.40 -10.91 5.55
CA ALA A 251 12.57 -9.92 4.48
C ALA A 251 12.08 -8.52 4.86
N ILE A 252 11.39 -8.37 5.99
CA ILE A 252 10.66 -7.16 6.35
C ILE A 252 11.31 -6.50 7.57
N LYS A 253 11.67 -5.24 7.42
CA LYS A 253 12.09 -4.35 8.50
C LYS A 253 10.91 -3.47 8.90
N ILE A 254 10.50 -3.53 10.16
CA ILE A 254 9.58 -2.56 10.75
C ILE A 254 10.41 -1.35 11.21
N THR A 255 10.05 -0.16 10.75
CA THR A 255 10.71 1.07 11.18
C THR A 255 10.28 1.44 12.59
N ARG A 256 11.09 2.22 13.31
CA ARG A 256 10.65 2.81 14.57
C ARG A 256 9.53 3.83 14.34
N GLU A 257 8.86 4.20 15.43
CA GLU A 257 7.79 5.19 15.39
C GLU A 257 8.25 6.55 14.87
N ARG A 258 7.44 7.16 13.99
CA ARG A 258 7.69 8.49 13.43
C ARG A 258 7.84 9.58 14.50
N LYS A 259 7.15 9.46 15.65
CA LYS A 259 7.27 10.42 16.75
C LYS A 259 8.68 10.49 17.32
N ILE A 260 9.38 9.34 17.35
CA ILE A 260 10.79 9.26 17.78
C ILE A 260 11.67 9.99 16.77
N ASP A 261 11.48 9.72 15.47
CA ASP A 261 12.22 10.41 14.39
C ASP A 261 12.05 11.94 14.46
N LEU A 262 10.84 12.42 14.74
CA LEU A 262 10.53 13.84 14.90
C LEU A 262 11.22 14.44 16.14
N THR A 263 11.30 13.68 17.24
CA THR A 263 11.89 14.14 18.50
C THR A 263 13.42 14.18 18.42
N GLU A 264 14.02 13.13 17.86
CA GLU A 264 15.47 13.01 17.69
C GLU A 264 16.02 13.75 16.47
N ARG A 265 15.13 14.29 15.61
CA ARG A 265 15.49 15.04 14.41
C ARG A 265 16.34 14.24 13.41
N GLY A 266 16.11 12.93 13.35
CA GLY A 266 16.80 12.02 12.44
C GLY A 266 15.98 10.77 12.17
N THR A 267 16.15 10.20 10.97
CA THR A 267 15.43 9.00 10.56
C THR A 267 16.36 8.05 9.80
N THR A 268 16.15 6.75 9.99
CA THR A 268 16.83 5.69 9.22
C THR A 268 15.94 5.12 8.13
N ARG A 269 14.74 5.69 7.94
CA ARG A 269 13.81 5.32 6.88
C ARG A 269 14.42 5.57 5.51
N ARG A 270 14.00 4.73 4.56
CA ARG A 270 14.38 4.74 3.16
C ARG A 270 13.22 5.13 2.26
N VAL A 271 11.98 4.85 2.67
CA VAL A 271 10.80 5.11 1.84
C VAL A 271 9.93 6.18 2.50
N PHE A 272 9.64 7.25 1.75
CA PHE A 272 8.88 8.41 2.21
C PHE A 272 7.66 8.63 1.31
N GLN A 273 6.48 8.78 1.92
CA GLN A 273 5.24 9.01 1.19
C GLN A 273 4.94 10.50 1.07
N CYS A 274 4.73 10.95 -0.16
CA CYS A 274 4.23 12.27 -0.50
C CYS A 274 2.80 12.17 -1.02
N LEU A 275 1.87 12.86 -0.38
CA LEU A 275 0.52 13.00 -0.92
C LEU A 275 0.48 14.09 -1.98
N VAL A 276 -0.13 13.80 -3.11
CA VAL A 276 -0.36 14.73 -4.21
C VAL A 276 -1.84 15.09 -4.21
N VAL A 277 -2.11 16.34 -3.82
CA VAL A 277 -3.47 16.87 -3.63
C VAL A 277 -3.70 17.99 -4.61
N GLY A 278 -4.87 18.03 -5.23
CA GLY A 278 -5.24 19.11 -6.14
C GLY A 278 -6.58 18.84 -6.79
N GLY A 279 -7.23 19.89 -7.30
CA GLY A 279 -8.51 19.77 -7.96
C GLY A 279 -8.45 18.90 -9.22
N LYS A 280 -9.61 18.67 -9.84
CA LYS A 280 -9.67 17.98 -11.13
C LYS A 280 -8.86 18.77 -12.17
N ASP A 281 -8.15 18.03 -13.02
CA ASP A 281 -7.37 18.57 -14.15
C ASP A 281 -6.24 19.54 -13.79
N THR A 282 -5.77 19.58 -12.53
CA THR A 282 -4.60 20.40 -12.12
C THR A 282 -3.23 19.79 -12.50
N GLY A 283 -3.20 18.70 -13.27
CA GLY A 283 -1.94 18.11 -13.76
C GLY A 283 -1.25 17.13 -12.80
N LYS A 284 -1.96 16.61 -11.77
CA LYS A 284 -1.43 15.64 -10.79
C LYS A 284 -0.74 14.45 -11.44
N SER A 285 -1.40 13.78 -12.39
CA SER A 285 -0.86 12.57 -13.01
C SER A 285 0.41 12.86 -13.83
N VAL A 286 0.50 14.01 -14.52
CA VAL A 286 1.72 14.43 -15.25
C VAL A 286 2.87 14.71 -14.28
N PHE A 287 2.59 15.43 -13.19
CA PHE A 287 3.57 15.67 -12.13
C PHE A 287 4.10 14.36 -11.54
N MET A 288 3.21 13.41 -11.25
CA MET A 288 3.60 12.11 -10.71
C MET A 288 4.40 11.28 -11.71
N GLN A 289 3.94 11.15 -12.94
CA GLN A 289 4.63 10.41 -14.01
C GLN A 289 6.02 11.00 -14.34
N SER A 290 6.22 12.30 -14.09
CA SER A 290 7.53 12.93 -14.27
C SER A 290 8.61 12.33 -13.35
N LEU A 291 8.24 11.79 -12.19
CA LEU A 291 9.16 11.11 -11.27
C LEU A 291 9.76 9.82 -11.85
N VAL A 292 9.06 9.16 -12.78
CA VAL A 292 9.52 7.95 -13.46
C VAL A 292 9.98 8.22 -14.90
N GLY A 293 10.28 9.49 -15.21
CA GLY A 293 10.89 9.87 -16.48
C GLY A 293 9.92 9.96 -17.66
N ARG A 294 8.62 10.01 -17.42
CA ARG A 294 7.59 9.96 -18.48
C ARG A 294 7.07 11.34 -18.84
N GLY A 295 7.01 11.59 -20.15
CA GLY A 295 6.58 12.86 -20.70
C GLY A 295 5.06 13.05 -20.67
N LEU A 296 4.61 14.22 -21.16
CA LEU A 296 3.19 14.55 -21.26
C LEU A 296 2.41 13.53 -22.09
N LEU A 297 2.96 13.12 -23.24
CA LEU A 297 2.31 12.15 -24.13
C LEU A 297 2.17 10.79 -23.45
N ASP A 298 3.20 10.30 -22.77
CA ASP A 298 3.15 9.02 -22.05
C ASP A 298 2.10 9.06 -20.95
N ALA A 299 2.06 10.15 -20.18
CA ALA A 299 1.07 10.36 -19.13
C ALA A 299 -0.36 10.36 -19.69
N MET A 300 -0.59 10.93 -20.88
CA MET A 300 -1.90 10.91 -21.54
C MET A 300 -2.32 9.51 -22.01
N HIS A 301 -1.38 8.66 -22.47
CA HIS A 301 -1.67 7.30 -22.93
C HIS A 301 -2.07 6.34 -21.81
N THR A 302 -1.71 6.65 -20.55
CA THR A 302 -2.16 5.90 -19.36
C THR A 302 -3.68 5.92 -19.15
N GLY A 303 -4.41 6.82 -19.82
CA GLY A 303 -5.87 6.88 -19.79
C GLY A 303 -6.46 7.28 -18.42
N ARG A 304 -7.77 7.07 -18.23
CA ARG A 304 -8.51 7.39 -16.98
C ARG A 304 -8.31 6.37 -15.84
N ARG A 305 -7.46 5.36 -16.01
CA ARG A 305 -7.16 4.32 -15.01
C ARG A 305 -5.70 4.39 -14.61
N HIS A 306 -5.29 5.54 -14.08
CA HIS A 306 -3.95 5.69 -13.55
C HIS A 306 -3.84 4.95 -12.21
N TYR A 307 -2.75 4.22 -12.01
CA TYR A 307 -2.46 3.65 -10.70
C TYR A 307 -2.18 4.80 -9.73
N PRO A 308 -2.77 4.82 -8.53
CA PRO A 308 -2.72 6.00 -7.65
C PRO A 308 -1.35 6.25 -7.02
N TYR A 309 -0.34 5.45 -7.39
CA TYR A 309 1.00 5.52 -6.84
C TYR A 309 2.03 5.66 -7.96
N VAL A 310 3.07 6.45 -7.70
CA VAL A 310 4.31 6.48 -8.48
C VAL A 310 5.48 6.53 -7.52
N ILE A 311 6.49 5.70 -7.74
CA ILE A 311 7.67 5.62 -6.88
C ILE A 311 8.94 5.68 -7.71
N ASN A 312 9.92 6.43 -7.24
CA ASN A 312 11.29 6.33 -7.74
C ASN A 312 12.31 6.71 -6.65
N ARG A 313 13.58 6.45 -6.94
CA ARG A 313 14.71 6.91 -6.13
C ARG A 313 14.93 8.39 -6.36
N VAL A 314 15.20 9.09 -5.26
CA VAL A 314 15.53 10.51 -5.21
C VAL A 314 16.76 10.68 -4.34
N LYS A 315 17.67 11.56 -4.76
CA LYS A 315 18.85 11.90 -3.97
C LYS A 315 18.48 12.91 -2.89
N VAL A 316 18.90 12.67 -1.65
CA VAL A 316 18.76 13.60 -0.52
C VAL A 316 20.13 13.70 0.13
N LYS A 317 20.82 14.84 -0.06
CA LYS A 317 22.25 14.98 0.27
C LYS A 317 23.06 13.88 -0.43
N ASP A 318 23.85 13.10 0.30
CA ASP A 318 24.66 12.01 -0.23
C ASP A 318 23.98 10.64 -0.16
N GLU A 319 22.70 10.58 0.24
CA GLU A 319 21.93 9.34 0.34
C GLU A 319 20.87 9.24 -0.77
N SER A 320 20.60 8.02 -1.22
CA SER A 320 19.46 7.71 -2.08
C SER A 320 18.29 7.22 -1.24
N LYS A 321 17.13 7.85 -1.39
CA LYS A 321 15.86 7.51 -0.73
C LYS A 321 14.81 7.19 -1.80
N TYR A 322 13.73 6.52 -1.42
CA TYR A 322 12.56 6.36 -2.28
C TYR A 322 11.50 7.39 -1.92
N LEU A 323 10.98 8.07 -2.93
CA LEU A 323 9.83 8.95 -2.82
C LEU A 323 8.62 8.26 -3.46
N LEU A 324 7.60 7.95 -2.64
CA LEU A 324 6.33 7.40 -3.10
C LEU A 324 5.32 8.55 -3.20
N LEU A 325 5.00 8.95 -4.42
CA LEU A 325 3.89 9.86 -4.70
C LEU A 325 2.58 9.07 -4.68
N ARG A 326 1.61 9.54 -3.91
CA ARG A 326 0.25 9.00 -3.87
C ARG A 326 -0.74 10.08 -4.28
N GLU A 327 -1.48 9.85 -5.35
CA GLU A 327 -2.62 10.69 -5.72
C GLU A 327 -3.73 10.50 -4.69
N VAL A 328 -4.36 11.59 -4.27
CA VAL A 328 -5.54 11.53 -3.40
C VAL A 328 -6.76 11.90 -4.21
N ASP A 329 -7.74 11.00 -4.25
CA ASP A 329 -9.03 11.17 -4.91
C ASP A 329 -9.96 12.06 -4.06
N VAL A 330 -9.54 13.29 -3.81
CA VAL A 330 -10.43 14.33 -3.26
C VAL A 330 -11.11 15.00 -4.45
N LEU A 331 -12.38 14.68 -4.68
CA LEU A 331 -13.18 15.27 -5.75
C LEU A 331 -13.82 16.59 -5.28
N SER A 332 -14.04 16.74 -3.97
CA SER A 332 -14.61 17.91 -3.33
C SER A 332 -13.88 18.26 -2.03
N PRO A 333 -13.73 19.55 -1.69
CA PRO A 333 -13.21 19.97 -0.38
C PRO A 333 -14.00 19.46 0.84
N GLN A 334 -15.23 18.99 0.60
CA GLN A 334 -16.08 18.39 1.64
C GLN A 334 -15.66 16.97 1.99
N ASP A 335 -14.98 16.26 1.07
CA ASP A 335 -14.56 14.89 1.26
C ASP A 335 -13.65 14.76 2.50
N VAL A 336 -13.75 13.61 3.16
CA VAL A 336 -12.99 13.33 4.39
C VAL A 336 -11.74 12.55 4.07
N LEU A 337 -10.57 13.18 4.29
CA LEU A 337 -9.31 12.44 4.29
C LEU A 337 -9.27 11.45 5.46
N SER A 338 -8.91 10.20 5.16
CA SER A 338 -8.71 9.15 6.15
C SER A 338 -7.54 9.45 7.09
N GLY A 339 -7.54 8.82 8.27
CA GLY A 339 -6.42 8.92 9.22
C GLY A 339 -5.07 8.54 8.60
N ALA A 340 -5.05 7.53 7.72
CA ALA A 340 -3.87 7.10 6.97
C ALA A 340 -3.35 8.18 5.99
N GLU A 341 -4.25 8.96 5.37
CA GLU A 341 -3.87 10.06 4.49
C GLU A 341 -3.31 11.24 5.28
N THR A 342 -3.87 11.55 6.45
CA THR A 342 -3.31 12.61 7.30
C THR A 342 -1.91 12.30 7.86
N ALA A 343 -1.47 11.03 7.80
CA ALA A 343 -0.18 10.55 8.28
C ALA A 343 0.97 10.63 7.25
N ALA A 344 0.80 11.36 6.14
CA ALA A 344 1.82 11.55 5.10
C ALA A 344 3.16 12.12 5.60
N ASP A 345 4.28 11.81 4.92
CA ASP A 345 5.58 12.36 5.26
C ASP A 345 5.75 13.80 4.76
N VAL A 346 5.17 14.12 3.61
CA VAL A 346 5.10 15.46 3.00
C VAL A 346 3.83 15.56 2.14
N VAL A 347 3.31 16.78 1.93
CA VAL A 347 2.14 17.02 1.07
C VAL A 347 2.46 18.04 -0.02
N ALA A 348 2.14 17.70 -1.26
CA ALA A 348 2.26 18.53 -2.44
C ALA A 348 0.87 18.96 -2.91
N PHE A 349 0.57 20.25 -2.83
CA PHE A 349 -0.69 20.84 -3.27
C PHE A 349 -0.53 21.46 -4.65
N LEU A 350 -1.20 20.90 -5.66
CA LEU A 350 -1.10 21.31 -7.05
C LEU A 350 -2.31 22.14 -7.47
N TYR A 351 -2.05 23.37 -7.92
CA TYR A 351 -3.04 24.23 -8.56
C TYR A 351 -2.62 24.56 -10.00
N ASP A 352 -3.59 24.87 -10.84
CA ASP A 352 -3.40 25.23 -12.25
C ASP A 352 -3.48 26.75 -12.39
N ILE A 353 -2.38 27.38 -12.81
CA ILE A 353 -2.33 28.84 -12.92
C ILE A 353 -3.33 29.42 -13.91
N SER A 354 -3.85 28.61 -14.83
CA SER A 354 -4.86 29.01 -15.82
C SER A 354 -6.31 28.77 -15.36
N ASN A 355 -6.50 28.16 -14.19
CA ASN A 355 -7.81 27.90 -13.61
C ASN A 355 -7.99 28.71 -12.31
N PRO A 356 -8.91 29.69 -12.27
CA PRO A 356 -9.06 30.61 -11.14
C PRO A 356 -9.58 29.93 -9.87
N GLU A 357 -10.22 28.77 -9.96
CA GLU A 357 -10.79 28.04 -8.81
C GLU A 357 -9.83 26.99 -8.22
N SER A 358 -8.72 26.71 -8.91
CA SER A 358 -7.88 25.56 -8.58
C SER A 358 -7.11 25.73 -7.28
N PHE A 359 -6.68 26.95 -6.95
CA PHE A 359 -5.96 27.23 -5.71
C PHE A 359 -6.88 27.17 -4.46
N ALA A 360 -8.14 27.60 -4.58
CA ALA A 360 -9.10 27.57 -3.48
C ALA A 360 -9.29 26.15 -2.92
N PHE A 361 -9.25 25.15 -3.79
CA PHE A 361 -9.27 23.73 -3.42
C PHE A 361 -8.08 23.37 -2.51
N CYS A 362 -6.86 23.73 -2.92
CA CYS A 362 -5.64 23.48 -2.16
C CYS A 362 -5.67 24.17 -0.79
N ALA A 363 -6.04 25.45 -0.77
CA ALA A 363 -6.13 26.25 0.45
C ALA A 363 -7.12 25.66 1.46
N THR A 364 -8.30 25.23 0.98
CA THR A 364 -9.35 24.63 1.81
C THR A 364 -8.87 23.31 2.44
N ILE A 365 -8.27 22.41 1.66
CA ILE A 365 -7.77 21.13 2.18
C ILE A 365 -6.61 21.35 3.16
N TYR A 366 -5.71 22.28 2.86
CA TYR A 366 -4.62 22.62 3.78
C TYR A 366 -5.16 23.11 5.13
N GLN A 367 -6.09 24.08 5.13
CA GLN A 367 -6.65 24.63 6.37
C GLN A 367 -7.42 23.57 7.18
N LYS A 368 -8.17 22.71 6.50
CA LYS A 368 -8.99 21.67 7.13
C LYS A 368 -8.14 20.57 7.77
N TYR A 369 -7.07 20.12 7.11
CA TYR A 369 -6.34 18.91 7.52
C TYR A 369 -4.90 19.12 7.95
N PHE A 370 -4.19 20.12 7.43
CA PHE A 370 -2.73 20.18 7.53
C PHE A 370 -2.20 21.40 8.29
N TYR A 371 -2.97 22.49 8.42
CA TYR A 371 -2.54 23.73 9.08
C TYR A 371 -1.94 23.53 10.47
N ARG A 372 -2.52 22.65 11.29
CA ARG A 372 -2.05 22.36 12.66
C ARG A 372 -1.19 21.11 12.78
N THR A 373 -0.74 20.55 11.65
CA THR A 373 0.03 19.30 11.64
C THR A 373 1.53 19.55 11.61
N ARG A 374 2.29 18.51 11.98
CA ARG A 374 3.74 18.48 11.83
C ARG A 374 4.20 18.09 10.42
N THR A 375 3.28 17.78 9.52
CA THR A 375 3.57 17.40 8.15
C THR A 375 4.00 18.61 7.31
N PRO A 376 5.19 18.59 6.68
CA PRO A 376 5.60 19.61 5.72
C PRO A 376 4.67 19.65 4.51
N CYS A 377 4.31 20.85 4.07
CA CYS A 377 3.43 21.09 2.94
C CYS A 377 4.09 22.03 1.95
N VAL A 378 3.83 21.85 0.65
CA VAL A 378 4.29 22.75 -0.42
C VAL A 378 3.16 23.02 -1.40
N ILE A 379 3.08 24.26 -1.88
CA ILE A 379 2.18 24.65 -2.97
C ILE A 379 2.97 24.60 -4.29
N ILE A 380 2.38 24.00 -5.31
CA ILE A 380 2.97 23.81 -6.64
C ILE A 380 2.01 24.39 -7.68
N ALA A 381 2.51 25.37 -8.42
CA ALA A 381 1.85 25.97 -9.58
C ALA A 381 2.17 25.13 -10.83
N THR A 382 1.14 24.65 -11.52
CA THR A 382 1.26 23.82 -12.73
C THR A 382 0.77 24.58 -13.96
N LYS A 383 1.15 24.09 -15.15
CA LYS A 383 0.79 24.67 -16.46
C LYS A 383 1.23 26.13 -16.59
N VAL A 384 2.42 26.43 -16.08
CA VAL A 384 2.95 27.80 -15.89
C VAL A 384 3.26 28.53 -17.19
N GLU A 385 3.19 27.84 -18.32
CA GLU A 385 3.33 28.31 -19.69
C GLU A 385 2.02 28.90 -20.24
N ARG A 386 0.89 28.67 -19.55
CA ARG A 386 -0.40 29.27 -19.89
C ARG A 386 -0.51 30.68 -19.32
N GLU A 387 -1.53 31.41 -19.76
CA GLU A 387 -1.86 32.72 -19.18
C GLU A 387 -2.26 32.55 -17.70
N GLU A 388 -1.53 33.22 -16.82
CA GLU A 388 -1.75 33.19 -15.38
C GLU A 388 -2.96 34.06 -15.03
N VAL A 389 -3.96 33.45 -14.38
CA VAL A 389 -5.18 34.13 -13.95
C VAL A 389 -5.18 34.37 -12.46
N GLU A 390 -5.87 35.42 -12.03
CA GLU A 390 -6.09 35.70 -10.62
C GLU A 390 -6.84 34.53 -9.97
N GLN A 391 -6.24 33.98 -8.91
CA GLN A 391 -6.82 32.88 -8.15
C GLN A 391 -7.90 33.41 -7.21
N ARG A 392 -9.10 32.83 -7.28
CA ARG A 392 -10.25 33.21 -6.47
C ARG A 392 -10.12 32.66 -5.05
N TRP A 393 -9.32 33.35 -4.27
CA TRP A 393 -9.14 33.12 -2.84
C TRP A 393 -8.97 34.47 -2.12
N GLU A 394 -9.08 34.48 -0.79
CA GLU A 394 -8.97 35.71 0.01
C GLU A 394 -7.64 36.45 -0.23
N VAL A 395 -6.58 35.72 -0.57
CA VAL A 395 -5.23 36.22 -0.83
C VAL A 395 -4.56 35.43 -1.96
N SER A 396 -3.51 35.99 -2.58
CA SER A 396 -2.74 35.29 -3.60
C SER A 396 -2.05 34.03 -3.04
N PRO A 397 -1.67 33.05 -3.89
CA PRO A 397 -0.91 31.87 -3.46
C PRO A 397 0.37 32.20 -2.69
N GLU A 398 1.11 33.24 -3.11
CA GLU A 398 2.32 33.72 -2.44
C GLU A 398 2.03 34.26 -1.04
N GLU A 399 0.98 35.07 -0.92
CA GLU A 399 0.57 35.68 0.34
C GLU A 399 0.01 34.61 1.29
N PHE A 400 -0.76 33.65 0.79
CA PHE A 400 -1.20 32.48 1.56
C PHE A 400 0.01 31.72 2.13
N CYS A 401 1.00 31.40 1.30
CA CYS A 401 2.20 30.70 1.76
C CYS A 401 2.94 31.51 2.83
N ARG A 402 3.03 32.84 2.68
CA ARG A 402 3.65 33.73 3.67
C ARG A 402 2.90 33.70 5.01
N GLN A 403 1.57 33.76 4.99
CA GLN A 403 0.73 33.74 6.19
C GLN A 403 0.84 32.43 6.96
N PHE A 404 0.95 31.31 6.26
CA PHE A 404 1.01 29.98 6.86
C PHE A 404 2.43 29.43 7.06
N GLU A 405 3.46 30.27 6.92
CA GLU A 405 4.89 29.90 6.98
C GLU A 405 5.26 28.71 6.06
N LEU A 406 4.59 28.61 4.90
CA LEU A 406 4.83 27.60 3.88
C LEU A 406 5.90 28.05 2.87
N PRO A 407 6.44 27.10 2.09
CA PRO A 407 7.25 27.42 0.93
C PRO A 407 6.55 28.37 -0.02
N ARG A 408 7.32 29.30 -0.62
CA ARG A 408 6.82 30.02 -1.79
C ARG A 408 6.34 29.01 -2.84
N PRO A 409 5.24 29.30 -3.56
CA PRO A 409 4.74 28.40 -4.59
C PRO A 409 5.84 28.01 -5.57
N ILE A 410 6.06 26.69 -5.74
CA ILE A 410 7.02 26.18 -6.71
C ILE A 410 6.35 26.17 -8.08
N ARG A 411 7.00 26.73 -9.10
CA ARG A 411 6.53 26.66 -10.48
C ARG A 411 7.04 25.36 -11.11
N PHE A 412 6.12 24.46 -11.48
CA PHE A 412 6.43 23.23 -12.20
C PHE A 412 6.29 23.49 -13.70
N THR A 413 7.42 23.58 -14.39
CA THR A 413 7.51 23.97 -15.81
C THR A 413 7.47 22.76 -16.75
N GLU A 414 7.16 22.98 -18.02
CA GLU A 414 7.22 21.98 -19.08
C GLU A 414 8.62 21.34 -19.19
N GLY A 415 9.68 22.10 -18.95
CA GLY A 415 11.05 21.59 -18.95
C GLY A 415 11.36 20.60 -17.82
N GLN A 416 10.48 20.48 -16.82
CA GLN A 416 10.59 19.50 -15.72
C GLN A 416 9.72 18.26 -15.95
N ILE A 417 8.84 18.27 -16.96
CA ILE A 417 7.98 17.13 -17.27
C ILE A 417 8.84 15.98 -17.78
N GLY A 418 8.66 14.80 -17.22
CA GLY A 418 9.47 13.62 -17.55
C GLY A 418 10.93 13.69 -17.07
N VAL A 419 11.30 14.67 -16.23
CA VAL A 419 12.65 14.78 -15.67
C VAL A 419 12.67 14.26 -14.24
N ALA A 420 12.99 12.97 -14.08
CA ALA A 420 13.03 12.29 -12.78
C ALA A 420 14.01 12.94 -11.78
N THR A 421 15.05 13.61 -12.28
CA THR A 421 16.06 14.33 -11.49
C THR A 421 15.67 15.78 -11.17
N SER A 422 14.42 16.17 -11.44
CA SER A 422 13.94 17.53 -11.19
C SER A 422 14.12 17.91 -9.70
N PRO A 423 14.64 19.11 -9.39
CA PRO A 423 14.87 19.56 -8.02
C PRO A 423 13.62 19.54 -7.12
N ILE A 424 12.42 19.56 -7.71
CA ILE A 424 11.16 19.50 -6.96
C ILE A 424 11.02 18.18 -6.19
N PHE A 425 11.44 17.05 -6.76
CA PHE A 425 11.37 15.75 -6.11
C PHE A 425 12.42 15.64 -5.00
N GLU A 426 13.63 16.16 -5.23
CA GLU A 426 14.67 16.27 -4.21
C GLU A 426 14.20 17.15 -3.03
N GLN A 427 13.52 18.26 -3.32
CA GLN A 427 12.94 19.11 -2.29
C GLN A 427 11.85 18.38 -1.49
N LEU A 428 10.92 17.69 -2.15
CA LEU A 428 9.88 16.90 -1.47
C LEU A 428 10.48 15.82 -0.57
N ALA A 429 11.46 15.06 -1.08
CA ALA A 429 12.15 14.05 -0.30
C ALA A 429 12.94 14.67 0.87
N THR A 430 13.60 15.80 0.67
CA THR A 430 14.32 16.53 1.73
C THR A 430 13.36 17.03 2.82
N MET A 431 12.19 17.54 2.45
CA MET A 431 11.15 17.94 3.38
C MET A 431 10.64 16.77 4.20
N ALA A 432 10.41 15.61 3.57
CA ALA A 432 9.98 14.39 4.23
C ALA A 432 11.03 13.81 5.20
N VAL A 433 12.32 13.84 4.82
CA VAL A 433 13.44 13.35 5.65
C VAL A 433 13.71 14.28 6.84
N TYR A 434 13.63 15.60 6.63
CA TYR A 434 13.97 16.60 7.63
C TYR A 434 12.80 17.52 7.98
N PRO A 435 11.65 17.02 8.48
CA PRO A 435 10.42 17.79 8.68
C PRO A 435 10.55 18.92 9.72
N HIS A 436 11.61 18.91 10.53
CA HIS A 436 11.94 19.93 11.52
C HIS A 436 12.63 21.17 10.91
N LEU A 437 13.15 21.07 9.68
CA LEU A 437 13.86 22.15 8.98
C LEU A 437 12.93 23.07 8.16
N ARG A 438 11.71 23.31 8.65
CA ARG A 438 10.64 24.07 7.97
C ARG A 438 11.05 25.40 7.36
N ARG A 439 12.03 26.08 7.96
CA ARG A 439 12.51 27.40 7.53
C ARG A 439 13.75 27.36 6.62
N VAL A 440 14.33 26.18 6.41
CA VAL A 440 15.64 25.99 5.74
C VAL A 440 15.48 25.35 4.35
N TYR A 441 14.30 24.81 4.02
CA TYR A 441 14.03 24.24 2.68
C TYR A 441 14.19 25.24 1.53
N TYR A 442 14.18 26.54 1.85
CA TYR A 442 14.26 27.65 0.89
C TYR A 442 15.69 28.02 0.50
N LEU A 443 16.69 27.35 1.06
CA LEU A 443 18.11 27.67 0.85
C LEU A 443 18.70 27.04 -0.43
N HIS A 444 17.89 26.87 -1.47
CA HIS A 444 18.43 26.74 -2.84
C HIS A 444 18.96 28.06 -3.40
N ASP A 445 18.99 29.12 -2.60
CA ASP A 445 19.81 30.29 -2.83
C ASP A 445 21.23 30.01 -2.30
N SER A 446 22.08 29.45 -3.17
CA SER A 446 23.49 29.08 -2.91
C SER A 446 24.33 30.19 -2.24
N ASN A 447 23.87 31.44 -2.32
CA ASN A 447 24.51 32.61 -1.70
C ASN A 447 24.33 32.69 -0.18
N LEU A 448 23.27 32.14 0.42
CA LEU A 448 23.06 32.27 1.87
C LEU A 448 23.73 31.14 2.66
N LEU A 449 23.76 29.92 2.11
CA LEU A 449 24.48 28.80 2.73
C LEU A 449 25.98 29.10 2.83
N GLN A 450 26.57 29.69 1.76
CA GLN A 450 27.94 30.20 1.78
C GLN A 450 28.15 31.27 2.86
N LYS A 451 27.21 32.21 3.03
CA LYS A 451 27.29 33.25 4.07
C LYS A 451 27.17 32.68 5.48
N LEU A 452 26.32 31.69 5.70
CA LEU A 452 26.17 31.00 6.99
C LEU A 452 27.41 30.17 7.34
N THR A 453 27.99 29.44 6.38
CA THR A 453 29.25 28.71 6.59
C THR A 453 30.43 29.65 6.85
N PHE A 454 30.47 30.80 6.17
CA PHE A 454 31.51 31.81 6.38
C PHE A 454 31.37 32.48 7.76
N GLY A 455 30.15 32.76 8.20
CA GLY A 455 29.85 33.28 9.53
C GLY A 455 30.22 32.30 10.66
N ALA A 456 29.91 31.01 10.49
CA ALA A 456 30.29 29.97 11.44
C ALA A 456 31.81 29.77 11.53
N ALA A 457 32.51 29.82 10.38
CA ALA A 457 33.97 29.74 10.35
C ALA A 457 34.65 30.96 11.03
N LEU A 458 34.11 32.16 10.84
CA LEU A 458 34.59 33.37 11.53
C LEU A 458 34.36 33.31 13.04
N ALA A 459 33.21 32.78 13.49
CA ALA A 459 32.93 32.58 14.91
C ALA A 459 33.85 31.54 15.54
N ALA A 460 34.14 30.44 14.84
CA ALA A 460 35.10 29.43 15.28
C ALA A 460 36.53 29.97 15.34
N LEU A 461 36.93 30.77 14.35
CA LEU A 461 38.24 31.45 14.32
C LEU A 461 38.35 32.45 15.49
N ALA A 462 37.31 33.24 15.76
CA ALA A 462 37.26 34.15 16.90
C ALA A 462 37.38 33.39 18.23
N GLY A 463 36.66 32.27 18.39
CA GLY A 463 36.78 31.40 19.56
C GLY A 463 38.19 30.82 19.74
N PHE A 464 38.83 30.37 18.65
CA PHE A 464 40.20 29.89 18.67
C PHE A 464 41.22 30.98 19.03
N LEU A 465 41.05 32.20 18.50
CA LEU A 465 41.92 33.33 18.81
C LEU A 465 41.75 33.83 20.26
N VAL A 466 40.54 33.80 20.80
CA VAL A 466 40.29 34.09 22.23
C VAL A 466 40.94 33.02 23.11
N PHE A 467 40.81 31.73 22.76
CA PHE A 467 41.46 30.65 23.50
C PHE A 467 42.99 30.74 23.48
N LYS A 468 43.59 31.21 22.38
CA LYS A 468 45.06 31.38 22.26
C LYS A 468 45.60 32.59 23.03
N ASN A 469 44.75 33.56 23.36
CA ASN A 469 45.11 34.78 24.09
C ASN A 469 44.70 34.75 25.58
N LEU A 470 44.05 33.68 26.02
CA LEU A 470 43.93 33.27 27.42
C LEU A 470 45.14 32.40 27.78
#